data_AF-X0W6Q5-F1
#
_entry.id   AF-X0W6Q5-F1
#
_cell.length_a   1.000
_cell.length_b   1.000
_cell.length_c   1.000
_cell.angle_alpha   90.00
_cell.angle_beta   90.00
_cell.angle_gamma   90.00
#
_symmetry.space_group_name_H-M   'P 1'
#
loop_
_entity.id
_entity.type
_entity.pdbx_description
1 polymer ?
#
loop_
_entity_poly.entity_id
_entity_poly.type
_entity_poly.pdbx_seq_one_letter_code
_entity_poly.pdbx_strand_id
1 'polypeptide(L)'
;MCVYTGIESGNNQGLRTYNKHYTVDDIYKTLAILQDLKMPFEFGFMILNPDSTFATVKEDIAFLKEIGRSGQAIVNFTKMVPYAGTPIAHRLKKEGELKGTFASPDYTYKDPRLELLQMFFTQ
;
A
#
# COMPACT_ATOMS: atom_id res chain seq x y z
N MET A 1 -1.10 25.01 -1.39
CA MET A 1 -0.49 24.16 -0.35
C MET A 1 -1.19 22.81 -0.41
N CYS A 2 -0.45 21.73 -0.60
CA CYS A 2 -0.98 20.36 -0.71
C CYS A 2 -0.51 19.55 0.49
N VAL A 3 -1.38 18.72 1.06
CA VAL A 3 -1.01 17.83 2.18
C VAL A 3 -0.76 16.42 1.64
N TYR A 4 0.35 15.82 2.06
CA TYR A 4 0.62 14.41 1.76
C TYR A 4 0.10 13.51 2.89
N THR A 5 -0.75 12.56 2.55
CA THR A 5 -1.38 11.63 3.49
C THR A 5 -0.89 10.20 3.26
N GLY A 6 -0.37 9.56 4.31
CA GLY A 6 -0.02 8.14 4.25
C GLY A 6 -1.30 7.30 4.34
N ILE A 7 -1.91 6.95 3.21
CA ILE A 7 -3.07 6.04 3.15
C ILE A 7 -2.59 4.58 3.20
N GLU A 8 -1.59 4.27 2.37
CA GLU A 8 -0.82 3.02 2.31
C GLU A 8 -1.58 1.79 1.82
N SER A 9 -2.83 1.58 2.23
CA SER A 9 -3.67 0.45 1.79
C SER A 9 -5.17 0.77 1.92
N GLY A 10 -5.97 0.15 1.05
CA GLY A 10 -7.43 0.19 1.07
C GLY A 10 -8.07 -0.95 1.86
N ASN A 11 -7.26 -1.78 2.53
CA ASN A 11 -7.74 -2.86 3.39
C ASN A 11 -7.00 -2.91 4.75
N ASN A 12 -7.71 -3.31 5.80
CA ASN A 12 -7.15 -3.32 7.16
C ASN A 12 -6.03 -4.36 7.34
N GLN A 13 -5.95 -5.40 6.50
CA GLN A 13 -4.84 -6.36 6.55
C GLN A 13 -3.53 -5.69 6.10
N GLY A 14 -3.54 -4.97 4.98
CA GLY A 14 -2.38 -4.23 4.47
C GLY A 14 -1.90 -3.19 5.48
N LEU A 15 -2.82 -2.42 6.08
CA LEU A 15 -2.48 -1.46 7.14
C LEU A 15 -1.75 -2.12 8.32
N ARG A 16 -2.19 -3.31 8.76
CA ARG A 16 -1.49 -4.08 9.80
C ARG A 16 -0.11 -4.54 9.35
N THR A 17 0.03 -5.04 8.11
CA THR A 17 1.33 -5.43 7.54
C THR A 17 2.30 -4.24 7.48
N TYR A 18 1.80 -3.04 7.20
CA TYR A 18 2.59 -1.80 7.19
C TYR A 18 2.76 -1.14 8.57
N ASN A 19 2.33 -1.82 9.64
CA ASN A 19 2.39 -1.33 11.02
C ASN A 19 1.73 0.06 11.18
N LYS A 20 0.57 0.23 10.55
CA LYS A 20 -0.27 1.43 10.69
C LYS A 20 -1.29 1.19 11.78
N HIS A 21 -1.45 2.18 12.66
CA HIS A 21 -2.31 2.11 13.84
C HIS A 21 -3.64 2.85 13.65
N TYR A 22 -4.16 2.83 12.42
CA TYR A 22 -5.46 3.37 12.02
C TYR A 22 -6.17 2.40 11.08
N THR A 23 -7.46 2.62 10.85
CA THR A 23 -8.30 1.78 9.99
C THR A 23 -8.64 2.46 8.67
N VAL A 24 -9.14 1.68 7.69
CA VAL A 24 -9.67 2.24 6.43
C VAL A 24 -10.80 3.25 6.68
N ASP A 25 -11.63 3.05 7.70
CA ASP A 25 -12.69 4.00 8.07
C ASP A 25 -12.12 5.35 8.52
N ASP A 26 -10.98 5.35 9.21
CA ASP A 26 -10.30 6.58 9.62
C ASP A 26 -9.70 7.33 8.42
N ILE A 27 -9.27 6.59 7.40
CA ILE A 27 -8.86 7.18 6.12
C ILE A 27 -10.06 7.88 5.46
N TYR A 28 -11.21 7.21 5.35
CA TYR A 28 -12.41 7.83 4.78
C TYR A 28 -12.84 9.09 5.52
N LYS A 29 -12.83 9.07 6.87
CA LYS A 29 -13.10 10.28 7.67
C LYS A 29 -12.10 11.39 7.38
N THR A 30 -10.82 11.07 7.26
CA THR A 30 -9.76 12.05 6.95
C THR A 30 -9.98 12.68 5.58
N LEU A 31 -10.28 11.87 4.57
CA LEU A 31 -10.53 12.35 3.21
C LEU A 31 -11.78 13.24 3.14
N ALA A 32 -12.84 12.89 3.85
CA ALA A 32 -14.05 13.72 3.96
C ALA A 32 -13.73 15.10 4.56
N ILE A 33 -12.94 15.16 5.63
CA ILE A 33 -12.51 16.42 6.25
C ILE A 33 -11.69 17.27 5.27
N LEU A 34 -10.73 16.66 4.55
CA LEU A 34 -9.93 17.36 3.56
C LEU A 34 -10.78 17.93 2.42
N GLN A 35 -11.77 17.16 1.98
CA GLN A 35 -12.73 17.59 0.96
C GLN A 35 -13.60 18.76 1.44
N ASP A 36 -14.14 18.70 2.65
CA ASP A 36 -14.96 19.76 3.25
C ASP A 36 -14.17 21.07 3.39
N LEU A 37 -12.90 20.97 3.75
CA LEU A 37 -11.97 22.10 3.84
C LEU A 37 -11.48 22.60 2.47
N LYS A 38 -11.85 21.92 1.37
CA LYS A 38 -11.33 22.16 0.01
C LYS A 38 -9.80 22.16 -0.04
N MET A 39 -9.19 21.29 0.77
CA MET A 39 -7.75 21.16 0.88
C MET A 39 -7.25 20.10 -0.11
N PRO A 40 -6.39 20.45 -1.09
CA PRO A 40 -5.82 19.47 -2.00
C PRO A 40 -4.89 18.53 -1.24
N PHE A 41 -4.90 17.25 -1.62
CA PHE A 41 -4.08 16.23 -1.01
C PHE A 41 -3.48 15.28 -2.03
N GLU A 42 -2.34 14.72 -1.67
CA GLU A 42 -1.69 13.58 -2.32
C GLU A 42 -1.57 12.44 -1.32
N PHE A 43 -1.33 11.23 -1.81
CA PHE A 43 -1.21 10.08 -0.94
C PHE A 43 -0.16 9.05 -1.38
N GLY A 44 0.35 8.33 -0.39
CA GLY A 44 1.13 7.12 -0.59
C GLY A 44 0.22 5.89 -0.59
N PHE A 45 0.47 4.96 -1.50
CA PHE A 45 -0.27 3.71 -1.56
C PHE A 45 0.64 2.56 -2.01
N MET A 46 0.68 1.48 -1.23
CA MET A 46 1.42 0.27 -1.55
C MET A 46 0.41 -0.85 -1.79
N ILE A 47 0.18 -1.22 -3.05
CA ILE A 47 -0.84 -2.20 -3.43
C ILE A 47 -0.37 -3.66 -3.24
N LEU A 48 0.95 -3.86 -3.21
CA LEU A 48 1.57 -5.18 -3.04
C LEU A 48 2.45 -5.20 -1.79
N ASN A 49 2.31 -6.27 -1.01
CA ASN A 49 3.09 -6.62 0.17
C ASN A 49 3.25 -8.14 0.29
N PRO A 50 4.06 -8.65 1.23
CA PRO A 50 4.34 -10.08 1.35
C PRO A 50 3.09 -10.91 1.72
N ASP A 51 2.13 -10.28 2.38
CA ASP A 51 0.88 -10.90 2.81
C ASP A 51 -0.28 -10.68 1.81
N SER A 52 -0.01 -10.04 0.66
CA SER A 52 -1.02 -9.79 -0.36
C SER A 52 -1.67 -11.08 -0.85
N THR A 53 -2.95 -10.99 -1.13
CA THR A 53 -3.74 -12.00 -1.85
C THR A 53 -4.50 -11.31 -2.99
N PHE A 54 -5.07 -12.06 -3.93
CA PHE A 54 -5.95 -11.46 -4.93
C PHE A 54 -7.19 -10.78 -4.31
N ALA A 55 -7.64 -11.21 -3.14
CA ALA A 55 -8.75 -10.57 -2.44
C ALA A 55 -8.33 -9.16 -1.97
N THR A 56 -7.21 -9.05 -1.25
CA THR A 56 -6.73 -7.75 -0.76
C THR A 56 -6.37 -6.81 -1.90
N VAL A 57 -5.78 -7.31 -3.00
CA VAL A 57 -5.50 -6.49 -4.18
C VAL A 57 -6.78 -5.98 -4.83
N LYS A 58 -7.84 -6.80 -4.89
CA LYS A 58 -9.15 -6.34 -5.41
C LYS A 58 -9.77 -5.27 -4.51
N GLU A 59 -9.68 -5.43 -3.20
CA GLU A 59 -10.12 -4.43 -2.22
C GLU A 59 -9.36 -3.11 -2.41
N ASP A 60 -8.04 -3.17 -2.55
CA ASP A 60 -7.19 -2.01 -2.81
C ASP A 60 -7.57 -1.31 -4.13
N ILE A 61 -7.79 -2.06 -5.21
CA ILE A 61 -8.25 -1.50 -6.49
C ILE A 61 -9.62 -0.83 -6.35
N ALA A 62 -10.57 -1.45 -5.65
CA ALA A 62 -11.89 -0.88 -5.41
C ALA A 62 -11.79 0.41 -4.58
N PHE A 63 -10.96 0.42 -3.54
CA PHE A 63 -10.69 1.59 -2.73
C PHE A 63 -10.08 2.73 -3.56
N LEU A 64 -9.05 2.45 -4.35
CA LEU A 64 -8.39 3.44 -5.22
C LEU A 64 -9.36 4.03 -6.26
N LYS A 65 -10.25 3.21 -6.83
CA LYS A 65 -11.31 3.69 -7.73
C LYS A 65 -12.27 4.65 -7.04
N GLU A 66 -12.64 4.38 -5.80
CA GLU A 66 -13.55 5.23 -5.04
C GLU A 66 -12.90 6.59 -4.71
N ILE A 67 -11.70 6.58 -4.13
CA ILE A 67 -11.02 7.84 -3.74
C ILE A 67 -10.56 8.65 -4.96
N GLY A 68 -10.30 8.00 -6.09
CA GLY A 68 -9.96 8.65 -7.36
C GLY A 68 -11.16 9.20 -8.12
N ARG A 69 -12.40 8.81 -7.76
CA ARG A 69 -13.61 9.12 -8.53
C ARG A 69 -13.87 10.61 -8.70
N SER A 70 -13.50 11.42 -7.71
CA SER A 70 -13.68 12.88 -7.73
C SER A 70 -12.60 13.61 -8.53
N GLY A 71 -11.51 12.93 -8.91
CA GLY A 71 -10.35 13.54 -9.57
C GLY A 71 -9.54 14.49 -8.68
N GLN A 72 -9.78 14.50 -7.36
CA GLN A 72 -9.10 15.39 -6.41
C GLN A 72 -7.64 15.01 -6.13
N ALA A 73 -7.30 13.74 -6.34
CA ALA A 73 -5.95 13.23 -6.18
C ALA A 73 -5.62 12.30 -7.36
N ILE A 74 -4.36 12.35 -7.79
CA ILE A 74 -3.84 11.42 -8.79
C ILE A 74 -3.71 10.05 -8.13
N VAL A 75 -4.30 9.03 -8.75
CA VAL A 75 -4.18 7.66 -8.26
C VAL A 75 -2.83 7.09 -8.68
N ASN A 76 -1.93 6.92 -7.72
CA ASN A 76 -0.66 6.23 -7.87
C ASN A 76 -0.50 5.16 -6.79
N PHE A 77 0.23 4.09 -7.12
CA PHE A 77 0.54 3.02 -6.18
C PHE A 77 1.89 2.40 -6.51
N THR A 78 2.48 1.72 -5.52
CA THR A 78 3.76 1.03 -5.65
C THR A 78 3.72 -0.35 -5.01
N LYS A 79 4.78 -1.12 -5.21
CA LYS A 79 5.09 -2.30 -4.39
C LYS A 79 5.82 -1.84 -3.12
N MET A 80 5.52 -2.46 -1.98
CA MET A 80 6.27 -2.24 -0.75
C MET A 80 7.74 -2.67 -0.92
N VAL A 81 8.66 -1.94 -0.32
CA VAL A 81 10.09 -2.29 -0.29
C VAL A 81 10.53 -2.50 1.17
N PRO A 82 11.05 -3.69 1.54
CA PRO A 82 11.39 -4.00 2.93
C PRO A 82 12.75 -3.39 3.30
N TYR A 83 12.78 -2.07 3.52
CA TYR A 83 14.00 -1.36 3.88
C TYR A 83 14.63 -1.89 5.17
N ALA A 84 15.97 -1.98 5.17
CA ALA A 84 16.72 -2.46 6.32
C ALA A 84 16.41 -1.63 7.58
N GLY A 85 16.25 -2.31 8.72
CA GLY A 85 15.89 -1.69 10.00
C GLY A 85 14.38 -1.51 10.24
N THR A 86 13.53 -1.79 9.25
CA THR A 86 12.07 -1.78 9.46
C THR A 86 11.58 -3.10 10.10
N PRO A 87 10.49 -3.07 10.90
CA PRO A 87 9.91 -4.29 11.47
C PRO A 87 9.59 -5.36 10.43
N ILE A 88 9.11 -4.97 9.25
CA ILE A 88 8.77 -5.89 8.15
C ILE A 88 10.01 -6.56 7.58
N ALA A 89 11.13 -5.84 7.41
CA ALA A 89 12.39 -6.43 6.95
C ALA A 89 12.94 -7.44 7.96
N HIS A 90 12.83 -7.16 9.27
CA HIS A 90 13.21 -8.11 10.31
C HIS A 90 12.34 -9.36 10.30
N ARG A 91 11.02 -9.20 10.11
CA ARG A 91 10.07 -10.32 10.00
C ARG A 91 10.41 -11.22 8.81
N LEU A 92 10.53 -10.64 7.61
CA LEU A 92 10.84 -11.36 6.38
C LEU A 92 12.19 -12.07 6.45
N LYS A 93 13.19 -11.46 7.10
CA LYS A 93 14.49 -12.11 7.32
C LYS A 93 14.36 -13.35 8.20
N LYS A 94 13.54 -13.29 9.25
CA LYS A 94 13.29 -14.42 10.17
C LYS A 94 12.49 -15.53 9.50
N GLU A 95 11.55 -15.17 8.62
CA GLU A 95 10.71 -16.11 7.86
C GLU A 95 11.44 -16.74 6.66
N GLY A 96 12.64 -16.25 6.31
CA GLY A 96 13.37 -16.71 5.12
C GLY A 96 12.77 -16.21 3.81
N GLU A 97 11.87 -15.22 3.87
CA GLU A 97 11.16 -14.67 2.72
C GLU A 97 11.84 -13.42 2.13
N LEU A 98 12.78 -12.81 2.87
CA LEU A 98 13.55 -11.66 2.39
C LEU A 98 14.48 -12.06 1.24
N LYS A 99 14.38 -11.33 0.13
CA LYS A 99 15.15 -11.51 -1.11
C LYS A 99 15.91 -10.25 -1.49
N GLY A 100 16.69 -10.34 -2.56
CA GLY A 100 17.41 -9.21 -3.14
C GLY A 100 18.69 -8.86 -2.40
N THR A 101 19.19 -7.66 -2.65
CA THR A 101 20.41 -7.13 -2.04
C THR A 101 20.08 -6.00 -1.08
N PHE A 102 21.06 -5.53 -0.30
CA PHE A 102 20.87 -4.35 0.53
C PHE A 102 20.41 -3.11 -0.27
N ALA A 103 20.90 -2.95 -1.51
CA ALA A 103 20.55 -1.83 -2.38
C ALA A 103 19.23 -2.01 -3.15
N SER A 104 18.74 -3.25 -3.24
CA SER A 104 17.49 -3.59 -3.92
C SER A 104 16.85 -4.77 -3.19
N PRO A 105 16.24 -4.53 -2.01
CA PRO A 105 15.65 -5.59 -1.21
C PRO A 105 14.27 -5.95 -1.75
N ASP A 106 13.91 -7.21 -1.62
CA ASP A 106 12.64 -7.75 -2.11
C ASP A 106 12.11 -8.85 -1.18
N TYR A 107 11.01 -9.50 -1.53
CA TYR A 107 10.39 -10.60 -0.81
C TYR A 107 9.66 -11.55 -1.75
N THR A 108 9.27 -12.72 -1.22
CA THR A 108 8.46 -13.71 -1.93
C THR A 108 6.99 -13.54 -1.56
N TYR A 109 6.08 -13.63 -2.53
CA TYR A 109 4.65 -13.75 -2.21
C TYR A 109 4.29 -15.17 -1.81
N LYS A 110 3.31 -15.31 -0.91
CA LYS A 110 2.71 -16.61 -0.57
C LYS A 110 1.99 -17.26 -1.76
N ASP A 111 1.37 -16.44 -2.62
CA ASP A 111 0.76 -16.88 -3.87
C ASP A 111 1.66 -16.48 -5.07
N PRO A 112 2.30 -17.44 -5.76
CA PRO A 112 3.24 -17.14 -6.83
C PRO A 112 2.60 -16.45 -8.04
N ARG A 113 1.27 -16.50 -8.19
CA ARG A 113 0.56 -15.77 -9.26
C ARG A 113 0.64 -14.25 -9.08
N LEU A 114 0.93 -13.76 -7.87
CA LEU A 114 1.16 -12.33 -7.62
C LEU A 114 2.47 -11.82 -8.22
N GLU A 115 3.46 -12.70 -8.46
CA GLU A 115 4.67 -12.33 -9.21
C GLU A 115 4.30 -11.92 -10.65
N LEU A 116 3.40 -12.68 -11.29
CA LEU A 116 2.91 -12.35 -12.64
C LEU A 116 2.14 -11.03 -12.65
N LEU A 117 1.35 -10.77 -11.61
CA LEU A 117 0.63 -9.51 -11.48
C LEU A 117 1.59 -8.34 -11.25
N GLN A 118 2.62 -8.51 -10.41
CA GLN A 118 3.65 -7.49 -10.23
C GLN A 118 4.35 -7.17 -11.55
N MET A 119 4.74 -8.20 -12.33
CA MET A 119 5.36 -8.00 -13.65
C MET A 119 4.45 -7.21 -14.59
N PHE A 120 3.13 -7.35 -14.49
CA PHE A 120 2.18 -6.55 -15.25
C PHE A 120 2.14 -5.09 -14.78
N PHE A 121 2.26 -4.82 -13.49
CA PHE A 121 2.29 -3.44 -12.95
C PHE A 121 3.58 -2.67 -13.26
N THR A 122 4.68 -3.36 -13.54
CA THR A 122 6.00 -2.74 -13.78
C THR A 122 6.36 -2.59 -15.27
N GLN A 123 5.42 -2.88 -16.17
CA GLN A 123 5.58 -2.71 -17.62
C GLN A 123 5.33 -1.27 -18.09
#